data_AF-A0A1Y3FF83-F1
#
_entry.id   AF-A0A1Y3FF83-F1
#
_cell.length_a   1.000
_cell.length_b   1.000
_cell.length_c   1.000
_cell.angle_alpha   90.00
_cell.angle_beta   90.00
_cell.angle_gamma   90.00
#
_symmetry.space_group_name_H-M   'P 1'
#
loop_
_entity.id
_entity.type
_entity.pdbx_description
1 polymer ?
#
loop_
_entity_poly.entity_id
_entity_poly.type
_entity_poly.pdbx_seq_one_letter_code
_entity_poly.pdbx_strand_id
1 'polypeptide(L)'
;MTTHEGDAMHDTQAGRMGDLVQASASEHLPIGRLRRVRSATEQARFVAGYFGWSMTGDEIRESDGTVALFIEDMAVALTDLHWISDDGISWDLMPFDELEAADALRVAQRARGWEI
;
A
#
# COMPACT_ATOMS: atom_id res chain seq x y z
N MET A 1 -44.00 -58.40 9.71
CA MET A 1 -43.56 -58.47 8.30
C MET A 1 -44.48 -57.57 7.52
N THR A 2 -44.07 -56.33 7.31
CA THR A 2 -44.83 -55.28 6.62
C THR A 2 -43.83 -54.46 5.83
N THR A 3 -44.00 -54.42 4.51
CA THR A 3 -43.06 -53.83 3.55
C THR A 3 -43.72 -52.64 2.88
N HIS A 4 -42.95 -51.54 2.86
CA HIS A 4 -42.91 -50.41 1.93
C HIS A 4 -44.12 -49.48 1.85
N GLU A 5 -43.99 -48.38 2.60
CA GLU A 5 -44.53 -47.07 2.23
C GLU A 5 -43.61 -46.39 1.21
N GLY A 6 -44.24 -45.62 0.33
CA GLY A 6 -43.62 -45.00 -0.83
C GLY A 6 -42.67 -43.87 -0.48
N ASP A 7 -41.78 -43.59 -1.43
CA ASP A 7 -40.93 -42.41 -1.40
C ASP A 7 -41.25 -41.54 -2.62
N ALA A 8 -41.68 -40.32 -2.30
CA ALA A 8 -41.85 -39.24 -3.24
C ALA A 8 -41.12 -38.02 -2.67
N MET A 9 -40.53 -37.27 -3.59
CA MET A 9 -40.25 -35.83 -3.53
C MET A 9 -38.85 -35.37 -3.06
N HIS A 10 -38.34 -34.44 -3.88
CA HIS A 10 -37.33 -33.39 -3.66
C HIS A 10 -35.84 -33.65 -3.93
N ASP A 11 -35.43 -33.14 -5.10
CA ASP A 11 -34.41 -32.10 -5.31
C ASP A 11 -33.16 -32.11 -4.42
N THR A 12 -31.98 -32.17 -5.04
CA THR A 12 -31.13 -30.98 -5.25
C THR A 12 -29.81 -31.40 -5.91
N GLN A 13 -29.69 -31.09 -7.20
CA GLN A 13 -28.51 -30.54 -7.88
C GLN A 13 -27.12 -30.96 -7.35
N ALA A 14 -26.64 -32.12 -7.79
CA ALA A 14 -25.22 -32.47 -7.74
C ALA A 14 -24.49 -31.77 -8.89
N GLY A 15 -23.62 -30.82 -8.53
CA GLY A 15 -22.88 -30.00 -9.46
C GLY A 15 -21.79 -30.72 -10.26
N ARG A 16 -21.36 -30.00 -11.29
CA ARG A 16 -19.97 -29.76 -11.72
C ARG A 16 -20.03 -29.05 -13.08
N MET A 17 -20.43 -27.78 -13.09
CA MET A 17 -20.03 -26.86 -14.16
C MET A 17 -18.57 -26.48 -13.87
N GLY A 18 -17.66 -27.35 -14.28
CA GLY A 18 -16.25 -27.02 -14.43
C GLY A 18 -15.98 -26.68 -15.89
N ASP A 19 -16.59 -25.60 -16.38
CA ASP A 19 -16.21 -25.02 -17.68
C ASP A 19 -14.90 -24.27 -17.50
N LEU A 20 -13.81 -25.04 -17.37
CA LEU A 20 -12.44 -24.56 -17.42
C LEU A 20 -12.03 -24.36 -18.88
N VAL A 21 -12.69 -23.39 -19.52
CA VAL A 21 -12.19 -22.75 -20.74
C VAL A 21 -12.34 -21.24 -20.57
N GLN A 22 -11.64 -20.69 -19.58
CA GLN A 22 -11.22 -19.29 -19.67
C GLN A 22 -10.13 -19.25 -20.72
N ALA A 23 -10.58 -19.11 -21.97
CA ALA A 23 -9.74 -18.81 -23.12
C ALA A 23 -8.82 -17.66 -22.73
N SER A 24 -7.52 -17.87 -22.94
CA SER A 24 -6.49 -16.85 -22.81
C SER A 24 -6.84 -15.70 -23.74
N ALA A 25 -7.53 -14.68 -23.22
CA ALA A 25 -7.57 -13.38 -23.84
C ALA A 25 -6.15 -12.82 -23.72
N SER A 26 -5.31 -13.19 -24.68
CA SER A 26 -4.17 -12.37 -25.07
C SER A 26 -4.73 -11.06 -25.62
N GLU A 27 -5.23 -10.22 -24.72
CA GLU A 27 -5.39 -8.81 -25.01
C GLU A 27 -3.98 -8.27 -25.19
N HIS A 28 -3.73 -7.88 -26.42
CA HIS A 28 -2.58 -7.13 -26.87
C HIS A 28 -2.44 -5.91 -25.94
N LEU A 29 -1.68 -6.04 -24.84
CA LEU A 29 -1.35 -4.92 -23.98
C LEU A 29 -0.67 -3.88 -24.88
N PRO A 30 -1.17 -2.64 -24.94
CA PRO A 30 -0.50 -1.59 -25.67
C PRO A 30 0.93 -1.51 -25.12
N ILE A 31 1.92 -1.85 -25.94
CA ILE A 31 3.33 -1.63 -25.63
C ILE A 31 3.52 -0.11 -25.67
N GLY A 32 3.29 0.50 -24.52
CA GLY A 32 3.34 1.94 -24.29
C GLY A 32 2.09 2.44 -23.59
N ARG A 33 2.16 2.61 -22.26
CA ARG A 33 1.61 3.77 -21.52
C ARG A 33 1.80 3.60 -20.00
N LEU A 34 2.62 4.51 -19.45
CA LEU A 34 2.62 5.02 -18.07
C LEU A 34 2.94 3.97 -16.99
N ARG A 35 4.19 3.94 -16.51
CA ARG A 35 4.48 3.51 -15.13
C ARG A 35 3.48 4.28 -14.27
N ARG A 36 2.52 3.61 -13.62
CA ARG A 36 1.55 4.29 -12.76
C ARG A 36 2.36 4.79 -11.56
N VAL A 37 2.93 5.98 -11.69
CA VAL A 37 3.69 6.62 -10.63
C VAL A 37 2.69 6.87 -9.51
N ARG A 38 3.01 6.34 -8.34
CA ARG A 38 2.20 6.54 -7.14
C ARG A 38 2.22 8.02 -6.79
N SER A 39 1.10 8.54 -6.29
CA SER A 39 1.08 9.90 -5.74
C SER A 39 2.13 10.07 -4.64
N ALA A 40 2.61 11.29 -4.42
CA ALA A 40 3.61 11.56 -3.39
C ALA A 40 3.17 11.05 -2.00
N THR A 41 1.88 11.17 -1.65
CA THR A 41 1.34 10.66 -0.39
C THR A 41 1.28 9.13 -0.34
N GLU A 42 1.02 8.44 -1.46
CA GLU A 42 1.16 6.99 -1.52
C GLU A 42 2.61 6.56 -1.37
N GLN A 43 3.56 7.22 -2.04
CA GLN A 43 4.98 6.96 -1.87
C GLN A 43 5.42 7.17 -0.42
N ALA A 44 4.95 8.24 0.23
CA ALA A 44 5.20 8.50 1.64
C ALA A 44 4.67 7.39 2.55
N ARG A 45 3.47 6.85 2.27
CA ARG A 45 2.95 5.68 3.01
C ARG A 45 3.84 4.45 2.88
N PHE A 46 4.42 4.21 1.70
CA PHE A 46 5.38 3.13 1.52
C PHE A 46 6.66 3.35 2.33
N VAL A 47 7.18 4.58 2.36
CA VAL A 47 8.35 4.92 3.17
C VAL A 47 8.07 4.73 4.66
N ALA A 48 6.93 5.20 5.17
CA ALA A 48 6.53 4.95 6.55
C ALA A 48 6.44 3.46 6.87
N GLY A 49 5.82 2.67 5.99
CA GLY A 49 5.75 1.21 6.14
C GLY A 49 7.12 0.52 6.11
N TYR A 50 8.07 1.04 5.32
CA TYR A 50 9.44 0.52 5.26
C TYR A 50 10.19 0.73 6.58
N PHE A 51 10.09 1.92 7.17
CA PHE A 51 10.70 2.24 8.46
C PHE A 51 9.90 1.74 9.67
N GLY A 52 8.75 1.10 9.47
CA GLY A 52 7.91 0.60 10.56
C GLY A 52 7.14 1.69 11.32
N TRP A 53 7.08 2.91 10.78
CA TRP A 53 6.33 4.00 11.39
C TRP A 53 4.84 3.73 11.33
N SER A 54 4.19 3.93 12.47
CA SER A 54 2.74 3.73 12.63
C SER A 54 1.98 4.99 12.22
N MET A 55 0.83 4.81 11.58
CA MET A 55 -0.12 5.89 11.29
C MET A 55 -1.28 5.79 12.28
N THR A 56 -1.43 6.78 13.17
CA THR A 56 -2.52 6.85 14.15
C THR A 56 -3.33 8.13 13.91
N GLY A 57 -4.48 7.99 13.25
CA GLY A 57 -5.16 9.16 12.70
C GLY A 57 -4.32 9.76 11.57
N ASP A 58 -4.04 11.05 11.66
CA ASP A 58 -3.19 11.76 10.70
C ASP A 58 -1.69 11.71 11.07
N GLU A 59 -1.38 11.46 12.35
CA GLU A 59 -0.01 11.44 12.86
C GLU A 59 0.74 10.19 12.39
N ILE A 60 1.99 10.40 11.97
CA ILE A 60 2.98 9.36 11.69
C ILE A 60 3.97 9.33 12.86
N ARG A 61 4.17 8.14 13.45
CA ARG A 61 4.93 7.96 14.69
C ARG A 61 5.93 6.82 14.57
N GLU A 62 7.14 7.05 15.07
CA GLU A 62 8.13 6.02 15.38
C GLU A 62 7.92 5.51 16.82
N SER A 63 8.76 4.58 17.29
CA SER A 63 8.69 4.05 18.66
C SER A 63 8.73 5.14 19.74
N ASP A 64 9.54 6.18 19.52
CA ASP A 64 9.92 7.16 20.55
C ASP A 64 9.39 8.58 20.29
N GLY A 65 8.62 8.79 19.22
CA GLY A 65 8.11 10.14 18.94
C GLY A 65 7.28 10.30 17.68
N THR A 66 6.83 11.53 17.46
CA THR A 66 6.15 11.95 16.23
C THR A 66 7.19 12.16 15.13
N VAL A 67 6.94 11.57 13.98
CA VAL A 67 7.76 11.73 12.77
C VAL A 67 7.18 12.84 11.90
N ALA A 68 5.86 12.86 11.70
CA ALA A 68 5.13 13.91 10.99
C ALA A 68 3.67 13.97 11.48
N LEU A 69 3.02 15.13 11.40
CA LEU A 69 1.63 15.30 11.81
C LEU A 69 0.61 14.94 10.70
N PHE A 70 1.03 15.04 9.44
CA PHE A 70 0.20 14.76 8.27
C PHE A 70 1.02 14.05 7.19
N ILE A 71 0.36 13.16 6.43
CA ILE A 71 1.01 12.39 5.37
C ILE A 71 1.43 13.28 4.18
N GLU A 72 0.70 14.35 3.93
CA GLU A 72 0.99 15.37 2.93
C GLU A 72 2.29 16.11 3.26
N ASP A 73 2.46 16.53 4.51
CA ASP A 73 3.66 17.22 4.98
C ASP A 73 4.88 16.29 4.94
N MET A 74 4.69 15.03 5.35
CA MET A 74 5.72 14.01 5.19
C MET A 74 6.12 13.82 3.73
N ALA A 75 5.16 13.74 2.80
CA ALA A 75 5.45 13.60 1.37
C ALA A 75 6.29 14.77 0.83
N VAL A 76 5.98 15.99 1.27
CA VAL A 76 6.74 17.19 0.91
C VAL A 76 8.16 17.13 1.48
N ALA A 77 8.33 16.79 2.75
CA ALA A 77 9.65 16.65 3.38
C ALA A 77 10.49 15.54 2.71
N LEU A 78 9.88 14.41 2.36
CA LEU A 78 10.54 13.33 1.61
C LEU A 78 10.98 13.77 0.20
N THR A 79 10.23 14.68 -0.42
CA THR A 79 10.60 15.26 -1.72
C THR A 79 11.82 16.18 -1.58
N ASP A 80 11.88 16.98 -0.52
CA ASP A 80 13.04 17.85 -0.24
C ASP A 80 14.31 17.06 0.05
N LEU A 81 14.17 15.90 0.69
CA LEU A 81 15.27 14.97 0.93
C LEU A 81 15.63 14.14 -0.32
N HIS A 82 14.90 14.31 -1.43
CA HIS A 82 15.03 13.53 -2.67
C HIS A 82 14.80 12.02 -2.50
N TRP A 83 14.12 11.62 -1.43
CA TRP A 83 13.77 10.22 -1.15
C TRP A 83 12.58 9.76 -2.00
N ILE A 84 11.71 10.69 -2.40
CA ILE A 84 10.65 10.44 -3.36
C ILE A 84 10.68 11.49 -4.48
N SER A 85 10.15 11.11 -5.63
CA SER A 85 10.07 11.95 -6.83
C SER A 85 8.91 11.52 -7.72
N ASP A 86 8.72 12.25 -8.81
CA ASP A 86 7.80 11.85 -9.89
C ASP A 86 8.23 10.55 -10.59
N ASP A 87 9.47 10.10 -10.42
CA ASP A 87 9.94 8.83 -10.97
C ASP A 87 9.76 7.66 -9.98
N GLY A 88 9.56 7.95 -8.69
CA GLY A 88 9.34 6.99 -7.62
C GLY A 88 10.23 7.21 -6.40
N ILE A 89 10.37 6.14 -5.60
CA ILE A 89 11.12 6.13 -4.34
C ILE A 89 12.61 5.81 -4.61
N SER A 90 13.49 6.67 -4.11
CA SER A 90 14.95 6.57 -4.21
C SER A 90 15.54 5.88 -2.98
N TRP A 91 15.46 4.55 -2.93
CA TRP A 91 15.94 3.77 -1.77
C TRP A 91 17.44 3.93 -1.49
N ASP A 92 18.24 4.22 -2.52
CA ASP A 92 19.70 4.38 -2.38
C ASP A 92 20.12 5.67 -1.67
N LEU A 93 19.20 6.64 -1.49
CA LEU A 93 19.46 7.92 -0.84
C LEU A 93 18.99 7.96 0.61
N MET A 94 18.33 6.90 1.08
CA MET A 94 17.77 6.86 2.43
C MET A 94 18.80 6.33 3.44
N PRO A 95 18.76 6.84 4.68
CA PRO A 95 19.40 6.18 5.81
C PRO A 95 18.91 4.75 5.96
N PHE A 96 19.79 3.86 6.43
CA PHE A 96 19.41 2.50 6.79
C PHE A 96 18.74 2.43 8.16
N ASP A 97 19.06 3.37 9.04
CA ASP A 97 18.56 3.42 10.42
C ASP A 97 17.25 4.22 10.51
N GLU A 98 16.30 3.69 11.28
CA GLU A 98 14.98 4.31 11.49
C GLU A 98 15.08 5.68 12.16
N LEU A 99 15.90 5.79 13.21
CA LEU A 99 16.03 7.02 14.00
C LEU A 99 16.77 8.09 13.20
N GLU A 100 17.80 7.72 12.44
CA GLU A 100 18.48 8.61 11.50
C GLU A 100 17.50 9.13 10.43
N ALA A 101 16.65 8.25 9.89
CA ALA A 101 15.65 8.65 8.91
C ALA A 101 14.61 9.61 9.50
N ALA A 102 14.12 9.34 10.72
CA ALA A 102 13.18 10.20 11.40
C ALA A 102 13.79 11.56 11.76
N ASP A 103 15.04 11.61 12.20
CA ASP A 103 15.73 12.88 12.49
C ASP A 103 15.91 13.73 11.23
N ALA A 104 16.36 13.13 10.12
CA ALA A 104 16.47 13.81 8.83
C ALA A 104 15.13 14.42 8.39
N LEU A 105 14.03 13.68 8.57
CA LEU A 105 12.69 14.17 8.25
C LEU A 105 12.27 15.31 9.17
N ARG A 106 12.54 15.23 10.48
CA ARG A 106 12.25 16.32 11.43
C ARG A 106 13.05 17.58 11.11
N VAL A 107 14.31 17.43 10.73
CA VAL A 107 15.15 18.56 10.28
C VAL A 107 14.54 19.22 9.03
N ALA A 108 14.13 18.44 8.02
CA ALA A 108 13.49 18.96 6.82
C ALA A 108 12.18 19.70 7.11
N GLN A 109 11.34 19.14 7.98
CA GLN A 109 10.07 19.75 8.39
C GLN A 109 10.27 21.04 9.20
N ARG A 110 11.23 21.06 10.14
CA ARG A 110 11.59 22.29 10.87
C ARG A 110 12.15 23.38 9.95
N ALA A 111 12.90 23.00 8.90
CA ALA A 111 13.38 23.95 7.90
C ALA A 111 12.23 24.63 7.13
N ARG A 112 11.04 24.02 7.11
CA ARG A 112 9.79 24.61 6.58
C ARG A 112 9.00 25.41 7.63
N GLY A 113 9.44 25.43 8.88
CA GLY A 113 8.73 26.06 9.98
C GLY A 113 7.57 25.25 10.53
N TRP A 114 7.52 23.93 10.28
CA TRP A 114 6.53 23.05 10.87
C TRP A 114 6.97 22.61 12.27
N GLU A 115 6.04 22.68 13.23
CA GLU A 115 6.21 22.14 14.58
C GLU A 115 5.65 20.71 14.63
N ILE A 116 6.41 19.81 15.23
CA ILE A 116 6.21 18.35 15.23
C ILE A 116 6.54 17.80 16.61
#